data_AF-A0A7H0IFK7-F1
#
_entry.id   AF-A0A7H0IFK7-F1
#
_cell.length_a   1.000
_cell.length_b   1.000
_cell.length_c   1.000
_cell.angle_alpha   90.00
_cell.angle_beta   90.00
_cell.angle_gamma   90.00
#
_symmetry.space_group_name_H-M   'P 1'
#
loop_
_entity.id
_entity.type
_entity.pdbx_description
1 polymer ?
#
loop_
_entity_poly.entity_id
_entity_poly.type
_entity_poly.pdbx_seq_one_letter_code
_entity_poly.pdbx_strand_id
1 'polypeptide(L)' 'MPENRCPRCGGLLGERPARSRLTADREVLICTPCGTDEAVREATGRSPIPFDDWPLRAG' A
#
# COMPACT_ATOMS: atom_id res chain seq x y z
N MET A 1 -13.36 9.33 -10.59
CA MET A 1 -11.89 9.50 -10.60
C MET A 1 -11.20 8.20 -10.17
N PRO A 2 -10.16 7.73 -10.87
CA PRO A 2 -9.41 6.52 -10.51
C PRO A 2 -8.64 6.62 -9.16
N GLU A 3 -8.61 7.80 -8.54
CA GLU A 3 -7.87 8.12 -7.31
C GLU A 3 -8.41 7.53 -5.99
N ASN A 4 -9.47 6.71 -6.02
CA ASN A 4 -10.00 6.04 -4.82
C ASN A 4 -9.67 4.53 -4.73
N ARG A 5 -8.71 4.03 -5.52
CA ARG A 5 -8.26 2.64 -5.45
C ARG A 5 -6.90 2.51 -4.77
N CYS A 6 -6.79 1.51 -3.89
CA CYS A 6 -5.55 1.11 -3.25
C CYS A 6 -4.59 0.52 -4.28
N PRO A 7 -3.41 1.13 -4.51
CA PRO A 7 -2.45 0.63 -5.49
C PRO A 7 -1.92 -0.76 -5.14
N ARG A 8 -1.87 -1.11 -3.85
CA ARG A 8 -1.36 -2.39 -3.34
C ARG A 8 -2.30 -3.58 -3.53
N CYS A 9 -3.62 -3.37 -3.55
CA CYS A 9 -4.58 -4.48 -3.62
C CYS A 9 -5.69 -4.30 -4.68
N GLY A 10 -5.77 -3.14 -5.33
CA GLY A 10 -6.82 -2.83 -6.30
C GLY A 10 -8.20 -2.50 -5.69
N GLY A 11 -8.38 -2.71 -4.38
CA GLY A 11 -9.60 -2.39 -3.63
C GLY A 11 -9.79 -0.88 -3.40
N LEU A 12 -10.82 -0.49 -2.66
CA LEU A 12 -11.06 0.92 -2.34
C LEU A 12 -10.06 1.45 -1.30
N LEU A 13 -9.61 2.69 -1.46
CA LEU A 13 -8.74 3.39 -0.50
C LEU A 13 -9.44 3.58 0.86
N GLY A 14 -10.74 3.84 0.81
CA GLY A 14 -11.57 4.16 1.98
C GLY A 14 -11.44 5.62 2.42
N GLU A 15 -12.23 6.02 3.41
CA GLU A 15 -12.29 7.42 3.88
C GLU A 15 -11.04 7.85 4.67
N ARG A 16 -10.31 6.88 5.25
CA ARG A 16 -9.11 7.11 6.06
C ARG A 16 -7.95 6.28 5.54
N PRO A 17 -7.35 6.66 4.41
CA PRO A 17 -6.22 5.94 3.85
C PRO A 17 -5.02 5.97 4.78
N ALA A 18 -4.26 4.88 4.76
CA ALA A 18 -2.98 4.79 5.44
C ALA A 18 -1.86 5.22 4.49
N ARG A 19 -0.75 5.71 5.05
CA ARG A 19 0.49 5.90 4.29
C ARG A 19 1.25 4.58 4.23
N SER A 20 1.74 4.24 3.05
CA SER A 20 2.62 3.09 2.89
C SER A 20 3.94 3.33 3.62
N ARG A 21 4.45 2.27 4.26
CA ARG A 21 5.76 2.22 4.92
C ARG A 21 6.89 1.85 3.96
N LEU A 22 6.58 1.68 2.68
CA LEU A 22 7.61 1.53 1.67
C LEU A 22 8.52 2.74 1.65
N THR A 23 9.82 2.50 1.54
CA THR A 23 10.81 3.50 1.17
C THR A 23 10.71 3.77 -0.32
N ALA A 24 9.63 4.41 -0.74
CA ALA A 24 9.51 5.00 -2.07
C ALA A 24 9.92 6.47 -2.01
N ASP A 25 10.45 7.02 -3.10
CA ASP A 25 10.81 8.45 -3.20
C ASP A 25 9.59 9.41 -3.15
N ARG A 26 8.39 8.87 -2.88
CA ARG A 26 7.13 9.60 -2.78
C ARG A 26 6.22 8.98 -1.72
N GLU A 27 5.43 9.81 -1.07
CA GLU A 27 4.35 9.33 -0.19
C GLU A 27 3.28 8.60 -1.03
N VAL A 28 3.02 7.33 -0.70
CA VAL A 28 1.99 6.52 -1.36
C VAL A 28 0.87 6.22 -0.37
N LEU A 29 -0.37 6.58 -0.74
CA LEU A 29 -1.56 6.24 0.03
C LEU A 29 -2.07 4.84 -0.35
N ILE A 30 -2.45 4.07 0.66
CA ILE A 30 -3.02 2.73 0.57
C ILE A 30 -4.24 2.61 1.47
N CYS A 31 -5.06 1.58 1.29
CA CYS A 31 -6.19 1.35 2.18
C CYS A 31 -5.73 0.95 3.60
N THR A 32 -6.57 1.22 4.61
CA THR A 32 -6.26 0.89 6.02
C THR A 32 -5.85 -0.58 6.22
N PRO A 33 -6.54 -1.58 5.63
CA PRO A 33 -6.12 -2.98 5.76
C PRO A 33 -4.70 -3.25 5.24
N CYS A 34 -4.34 -2.64 4.11
CA CYS A 34 -2.99 -2.73 3.54
C CYS A 34 -1.94 -2.05 4.44
N GLY A 35 -2.28 -0.91 5.04
CA GLY A 35 -1.41 -0.23 6.01
C GLY A 35 -1.16 -1.05 7.28
N THR A 36 -2.17 -1.78 7.76
CA THR A 36 -2.02 -2.72 8.88
C THR A 36 -1.14 -3.91 8.49
N ASP A 37 -1.33 -4.49 7.30
CA ASP A 37 -0.50 -5.57 6.79
C ASP A 37 0.98 -5.17 6.69
N GLU A 38 1.27 -3.95 6.24
CA GLU A 38 2.64 -3.42 6.24
C GLU A 38 3.21 -3.28 7.66
N ALA A 39 2.43 -2.74 8.61
CA ALA A 39 2.88 -2.62 9.99
C ALA A 39 3.20 -3.98 10.62
N VAL A 40 2.38 -5.01 10.35
CA VAL A 40 2.60 -6.38 10.84
C VAL A 40 3.83 -7.01 10.18
N ARG A 41 4.02 -6.82 8.87
CA ARG A 41 5.23 -7.30 8.16
C ARG A 41 6.50 -6.69 8.75
N GLU A 42 6.53 -5.37 8.91
CA GLU A 42 7.64 -4.66 9.52
C GLU A 42 7.93 -5.19 10.94
N ALA A 43 6.89 -5.28 11.79
CA ALA A 43 7.03 -5.77 13.16
C ALA A 43 7.52 -7.23 13.25
N THR A 44 7.27 -8.04 12.21
CA THR A 44 7.73 -9.44 12.12
C THR A 44 9.05 -9.61 11.38
N GLY A 45 9.74 -8.51 11.04
CA GLY A 45 11.03 -8.54 10.34
C GLY A 45 10.93 -9.01 8.88
N ARG A 46 9.73 -8.98 8.29
CA ARG A 46 9.51 -9.31 6.88
C ARG A 46 9.80 -8.10 6.02
N SER A 47 10.50 -8.32 4.92
CA SER A 47 10.71 -7.29 3.90
C SER A 47 9.36 -6.77 3.38
N PRO A 48 9.28 -5.46 3.05
CA PRO A 48 8.08 -4.91 2.44
C PRO A 48 7.86 -5.54 1.06
N ILE A 49 6.59 -5.57 0.59
CA ILE A 49 6.30 -5.99 -0.79
C ILE A 49 6.85 -4.92 -1.74
N PRO A 50 7.76 -5.26 -2.68
CA PRO A 50 8.24 -4.33 -3.70
C PRO A 50 7.08 -3.62 -4.40
N PHE A 51 7.24 -2.32 -4.64
CA PHE A 51 6.16 -1.50 -5.21
C PHE A 51 5.76 -1.97 -6.62
N ASP A 52 6.66 -2.62 -7.36
CA ASP A 52 6.40 -3.16 -8.71
C ASP A 52 5.58 -4.45 -8.71
N ASP A 53 5.49 -5.15 -7.57
CA ASP A 53 4.65 -6.33 -7.41
C ASP A 53 3.19 -5.98 -7.11
N TRP A 54 2.84 -4.69 -7.13
CA TRP A 54 1.51 -4.21 -6.79
C TRP A 54 0.59 -4.24 -8.03
N PRO A 55 -0.68 -4.68 -7.88
CA PRO A 55 -1.58 -4.97 -8.98
C PRO A 55 -1.96 -3.75 -9.82
N LEU A 56 -1.88 -2.53 -9.28
CA LEU A 56 -2.14 -1.30 -10.05
C LEU A 56 -0.85 -0.64 -10.60
N ARG A 57 0.31 -1.30 -10.50
CA ARG A 57 1.56 -0.91 -11.18
C ARG A 57 2.03 -1.90 -12.24
N ALA A 58 1.49 -3.11 -12.25
CA ALA A 58 1.59 -4.01 -13.39
C ALA A 58 0.80 -3.38 -14.55
N GLY A 59 1.46 -2.49 -15.29
CA GLY A 59 0.99 -1.96 -16.56
C GLY A 59 0.93 -3.04 -17.63
#